data_AF-A0A950HR81-F1
#
_entry.id   AF-A0A950HR81-F1
#
_cell.length_a   1.000
_cell.length_b   1.000
_cell.length_c   1.000
_cell.angle_alpha   90.00
_cell.angle_beta   90.00
_cell.angle_gamma   90.00
#
_symmetry.space_group_name_H-M   'P 1'
#
loop_
_entity.id
_entity.type
_entity.pdbx_description
1 polymer ?
#
loop_
_entity_poly.entity_id
_entity_poly.type
_entity_poly.pdbx_seq_one_letter_code
_entity_poly.pdbx_strand_id
1 'polypeptide(L)'
;MNATSITLAIVLCGLAAYLVLRLQQQARYRTLSGAIETVAAGANAPTMRAFAAGAVPQFDRRLISVRDFLPEDAFTRLREEVSRLVDTERSFVPAHKKGGTIAYETLIKSAPCAVALYHSRDFQRFLSGIVGEKLVPTPLNDQSSLSVLFYERPGDHIGWHYDHDYYRGRHFTVLLAIENRGRAEGGLSAATLFARIGGQETPLPTAPNTLVFFEGAKVLHKVTPIAEGERRVVLSMTYATDTRSTIALAVARRLKDTAFFGVRALWT
;
A
#
# COMPACT_ATOMS: atom_id res chain seq x y z
N MET A 1 -48.56 -14.83 17.31
CA MET A 1 -47.21 -14.41 17.76
C MET A 1 -47.29 -12.98 18.23
N ASN A 2 -46.87 -12.68 19.46
CA ASN A 2 -46.85 -11.30 19.98
C ASN A 2 -45.63 -10.54 19.41
N ALA A 3 -45.71 -9.20 19.35
CA ALA A 3 -44.68 -8.35 18.77
C ALA A 3 -43.28 -8.62 19.35
N THR A 4 -43.21 -8.92 20.65
CA THR A 4 -41.98 -9.28 21.37
C THR A 4 -41.31 -10.54 20.82
N SER A 5 -42.08 -11.57 20.46
CA SER A 5 -41.54 -12.80 19.87
C SER A 5 -41.00 -12.58 18.45
N ILE A 6 -41.62 -11.68 17.68
CA ILE A 6 -41.16 -11.32 16.33
C ILE A 6 -39.85 -10.54 16.42
N THR A 7 -39.76 -9.55 17.31
CA THR A 7 -38.53 -8.77 17.54
C THR A 7 -37.38 -9.66 18.00
N LEU A 8 -37.62 -10.59 18.93
CA LEU A 8 -36.60 -11.52 19.40
C LEU A 8 -36.10 -12.44 18.28
N ALA A 9 -37.01 -12.97 17.45
CA ALA A 9 -36.64 -13.80 16.31
C ALA A 9 -35.78 -13.03 15.29
N ILE A 10 -36.12 -11.77 15.00
CA ILE A 10 -35.33 -10.91 14.10
C ILE A 10 -33.92 -10.67 14.66
N VAL A 11 -33.80 -10.36 15.95
CA VAL A 11 -32.50 -10.15 16.61
C VAL A 11 -31.64 -11.41 16.58
N LEU A 12 -32.23 -12.57 16.88
CA LEU A 12 -31.51 -13.86 16.86
C LEU A 12 -31.08 -14.24 15.43
N CYS A 13 -31.93 -14.04 14.42
CA CYS A 13 -31.56 -14.24 13.02
C CYS A 13 -30.43 -13.29 12.60
N GLY A 14 -30.47 -12.02 13.02
CA GLY A 14 -29.41 -11.05 12.76
C GLY A 14 -28.08 -11.44 13.41
N LEU A 15 -28.10 -11.89 14.67
CA LEU A 15 -26.92 -12.38 15.38
C LEU A 15 -26.34 -13.65 14.75
N ALA A 16 -27.19 -14.59 14.35
CA ALA A 16 -26.77 -15.81 13.66
C ALA A 16 -26.13 -15.50 12.30
N ALA A 17 -26.76 -14.63 11.50
CA ALA A 17 -26.20 -14.17 10.22
C ALA A 17 -24.85 -13.47 10.42
N TYR A 18 -24.74 -12.57 11.41
CA TYR A 18 -23.49 -11.92 11.78
C TYR A 18 -22.40 -12.93 12.16
N LEU A 19 -22.73 -13.93 12.99
CA LEU A 19 -21.77 -14.96 13.41
C LEU A 19 -21.27 -15.78 12.21
N VAL A 20 -22.17 -16.20 11.32
CA VAL A 20 -21.82 -16.93 10.09
C VAL A 20 -20.86 -16.10 9.23
N LEU A 21 -21.18 -14.82 9.00
CA LEU A 21 -20.33 -13.92 8.22
C LEU A 21 -18.96 -13.70 8.88
N ARG A 22 -18.91 -13.60 10.21
CA ARG A 22 -17.65 -13.50 10.96
C ARG A 22 -16.80 -14.75 10.84
N LEU A 23 -17.40 -15.94 10.93
CA LEU A 23 -16.69 -17.22 10.76
C LEU A 23 -16.16 -17.38 9.34
N GLN A 24 -16.96 -17.02 8.33
CA GLN A 24 -16.54 -17.01 6.92
C GLN A 24 -15.38 -16.04 6.68
N GLN A 25 -15.46 -14.83 7.24
CA GLN A 25 -14.40 -13.83 7.17
C GLN A 25 -13.09 -14.35 7.82
N GLN A 26 -13.18 -14.95 9.02
CA GLN A 26 -12.02 -15.54 9.69
C GLN A 26 -11.42 -16.72 8.91
N ALA A 27 -12.25 -17.59 8.33
CA ALA A 27 -11.78 -18.67 7.46
C ALA A 27 -11.04 -18.11 6.23
N ARG A 28 -11.60 -17.10 5.57
CA ARG A 28 -10.96 -16.42 4.44
C ARG A 28 -9.60 -15.84 4.81
N TYR A 29 -9.50 -15.12 5.93
CA TYR A 29 -8.24 -14.56 6.38
C TYR A 29 -7.21 -15.60 6.78
N ARG A 30 -7.62 -16.74 7.34
CA ARG A 30 -6.71 -17.87 7.58
C ARG A 30 -6.14 -18.42 6.28
N THR A 31 -6.98 -18.63 5.27
CA THR A 31 -6.54 -19.08 3.94
C THR A 31 -5.56 -18.09 3.30
N LEU A 32 -5.88 -16.80 3.33
CA LEU A 32 -5.00 -15.76 2.79
C LEU A 32 -3.68 -15.66 3.55
N SER A 33 -3.70 -15.80 4.87
CA SER A 33 -2.48 -15.79 5.70
C SER A 33 -1.57 -16.97 5.34
N GLY A 34 -2.12 -18.19 5.18
CA GLY A 34 -1.36 -19.35 4.73
C GLY A 34 -0.79 -19.18 3.31
N ALA A 35 -1.53 -18.52 2.41
CA ALA A 35 -1.03 -18.18 1.08
C ALA A 35 0.14 -17.18 1.15
N ILE A 36 0.06 -16.15 1.99
CA ILE A 36 1.15 -15.21 2.23
C ILE A 36 2.38 -15.93 2.78
N GLU A 37 2.21 -16.79 3.78
CA GLU A 37 3.32 -17.58 4.35
C GLU A 37 4.00 -18.43 3.29
N THR A 38 3.22 -19.07 2.41
CA THR A 38 3.74 -19.85 1.28
C THR A 38 4.53 -18.99 0.30
N VAL A 39 3.99 -17.82 -0.07
CA VAL A 39 4.64 -16.87 -0.99
C VAL A 39 5.93 -16.30 -0.37
N ALA A 40 5.90 -15.95 0.91
CA ALA A 40 7.02 -15.37 1.64
C ALA A 40 8.13 -16.39 1.96
N ALA A 41 7.78 -17.67 2.14
CA ALA A 41 8.74 -18.75 2.34
C ALA A 41 9.37 -19.25 1.03
N GLY A 42 8.71 -19.01 -0.10
CA GLY A 42 9.23 -19.36 -1.42
C GLY A 42 10.39 -18.48 -1.88
N ALA A 43 11.07 -18.90 -2.95
CA ALA A 43 12.15 -18.13 -3.61
C ALA A 43 11.65 -16.91 -4.41
N ASN A 44 10.45 -16.42 -4.10
CA ASN A 44 9.79 -15.34 -4.85
C ASN A 44 10.23 -13.95 -4.39
N ALA A 45 10.80 -13.82 -3.19
CA ALA A 45 11.25 -12.53 -2.69
C ALA A 45 12.41 -12.02 -3.56
N PRO A 46 12.31 -10.81 -4.14
CA PRO A 46 13.42 -10.24 -4.90
C PRO A 46 14.60 -10.00 -3.95
N THR A 47 15.78 -10.46 -4.37
CA THR A 47 17.02 -10.21 -3.64
C THR A 47 17.23 -8.71 -3.53
N MET A 48 17.49 -8.23 -2.32
CA MET A 48 17.83 -6.82 -2.13
C MET A 48 19.27 -6.53 -2.50
N ARG A 49 19.51 -5.31 -2.99
CA ARG A 49 20.86 -4.81 -3.18
C ARG A 49 21.54 -4.68 -1.83
N ALA A 50 22.81 -5.09 -1.76
CA ALA A 50 23.65 -4.76 -0.62
C ALA A 50 24.03 -3.27 -0.68
N PHE A 51 23.74 -2.53 0.39
CA PHE A 51 24.16 -1.15 0.53
C PHE A 51 25.45 -1.09 1.35
N ALA A 52 26.44 -0.35 0.86
CA ALA A 52 27.63 -0.05 1.65
C ALA A 52 27.25 0.78 2.89
N ALA A 53 28.05 0.71 3.96
CA ALA A 53 27.85 1.54 5.14
C ALA A 53 27.82 3.03 4.75
N GLY A 54 26.78 3.75 5.19
CA GLY A 54 26.58 5.16 4.86
C GLY A 54 26.02 5.46 3.46
N ALA A 55 25.78 4.46 2.61
CA ALA A 55 25.20 4.65 1.28
C ALA A 55 23.69 4.95 1.31
N VAL A 56 23.02 4.64 2.43
CA VAL A 56 21.60 4.94 2.63
C VAL A 56 21.47 6.30 3.32
N PRO A 57 20.64 7.22 2.80
CA PRO A 57 20.41 8.51 3.44
C PRO A 57 19.86 8.37 4.87
N GLN A 58 20.17 9.35 5.72
CA GLN A 58 19.63 9.42 7.09
C GLN A 58 18.13 9.75 7.08
N PHE A 59 17.40 9.20 8.07
CA PHE A 59 15.95 9.37 8.19
C PHE A 59 15.53 10.63 8.96
N ASP A 60 16.42 11.60 9.16
CA ASP A 60 16.22 12.77 10.04
C ASP A 60 15.02 13.63 9.65
N ARG A 61 14.69 13.64 8.34
CA ARG A 61 13.54 14.37 7.78
C ARG A 61 12.27 13.53 7.71
N ARG A 62 12.27 12.36 8.38
CA ARG A 62 11.22 11.32 8.31
C ARG A 62 10.96 10.82 6.90
N LEU A 63 11.96 10.97 6.01
CA LEU A 63 11.87 10.62 4.60
C LEU A 63 13.27 10.32 4.06
N ILE A 64 13.39 9.26 3.26
CA ILE A 64 14.54 8.96 2.42
C ILE A 64 14.09 8.59 1.01
N SER A 65 15.01 8.73 0.04
CA SER A 65 14.85 8.20 -1.31
C SER A 65 16.12 7.48 -1.73
N VAL A 66 15.97 6.30 -2.32
CA VAL A 66 17.06 5.43 -2.77
C VAL A 66 16.79 5.02 -4.21
N ARG A 67 17.66 5.45 -5.12
CA ARG A 67 17.62 5.02 -6.52
C ARG A 67 18.23 3.64 -6.70
N ASP A 68 17.81 2.97 -7.76
CA ASP A 68 18.36 1.67 -8.17
C ASP A 68 18.37 0.70 -6.98
N PHE A 69 17.22 0.64 -6.30
CA PHE A 69 17.05 0.03 -4.99
C PHE A 69 17.18 -1.51 -5.07
N LEU A 70 16.47 -2.12 -6.02
CA LEU A 70 16.62 -3.54 -6.31
C LEU A 70 17.73 -3.75 -7.36
N PRO A 71 18.44 -4.89 -7.33
CA PRO A 71 19.23 -5.36 -8.47
C PRO A 71 18.37 -5.41 -9.74
N GLU A 72 18.97 -5.17 -10.90
CA GLU A 72 18.24 -5.01 -12.17
C GLU A 72 17.39 -6.24 -12.56
N ASP A 73 17.90 -7.45 -12.30
CA ASP A 73 17.19 -8.70 -12.55
C ASP A 73 15.98 -8.89 -11.63
N ALA A 74 16.14 -8.56 -10.35
CA ALA A 74 15.07 -8.57 -9.36
C ALA A 74 14.01 -7.51 -9.68
N PHE A 75 14.42 -6.30 -10.04
CA PHE A 75 13.51 -5.22 -10.43
C PHE A 75 12.74 -5.58 -11.71
N THR A 76 13.43 -6.14 -12.72
CA THR A 76 12.80 -6.54 -13.98
C THR A 76 11.72 -7.59 -13.74
N ARG A 77 12.00 -8.62 -12.93
CA ARG A 77 11.02 -9.65 -12.56
C ARG A 77 9.79 -9.07 -11.86
N LEU A 78 10.01 -8.19 -10.88
CA LEU A 78 8.93 -7.52 -10.16
C LEU A 78 8.11 -6.63 -11.10
N ARG A 79 8.77 -5.85 -11.96
CA ARG A 79 8.13 -4.98 -12.94
C ARG A 79 7.26 -5.78 -13.90
N GLU A 80 7.78 -6.84 -14.50
CA GLU A 80 7.03 -7.69 -15.42
C GLU A 80 5.80 -8.33 -14.77
N GLU A 81 5.91 -8.75 -13.51
CA GLU A 81 4.78 -9.25 -12.74
C GLU A 81 3.71 -8.18 -12.54
N VAL A 82 4.10 -6.99 -12.09
CA VAL A 82 3.18 -5.87 -11.86
C VAL A 82 2.57 -5.37 -13.17
N SER A 83 3.32 -5.33 -14.27
CA SER A 83 2.82 -4.88 -15.59
C SER A 83 1.77 -5.82 -16.19
N ARG A 84 1.73 -7.10 -15.77
CA ARG A 84 0.69 -8.08 -16.17
C ARG A 84 -0.62 -7.89 -15.41
N LEU A 85 -0.61 -7.13 -14.33
CA LEU A 85 -1.83 -6.83 -13.59
C LEU A 85 -2.73 -5.94 -14.45
N VAL A 86 -3.97 -6.40 -14.66
CA VAL A 86 -4.99 -5.67 -15.41
C VAL A 86 -5.72 -4.74 -14.44
N ASP A 87 -6.01 -3.50 -14.84
CA ASP A 87 -6.79 -2.54 -14.03
C ASP A 87 -8.16 -3.15 -13.70
N THR A 88 -8.35 -3.63 -12.46
CA THR A 88 -9.62 -4.25 -12.05
C THR A 88 -10.52 -3.28 -11.28
N GLU A 89 -9.97 -2.26 -10.61
CA GLU A 89 -10.74 -1.36 -9.73
C GLU A 89 -10.17 0.08 -9.75
N ARG A 90 -10.97 1.06 -10.20
CA ARG A 90 -10.59 2.48 -10.21
C ARG A 90 -11.25 3.23 -9.07
N SER A 91 -10.45 3.92 -8.26
CA SER A 91 -10.94 4.81 -7.20
C SER A 91 -11.06 6.23 -7.73
N PHE A 92 -12.22 6.84 -7.55
CA PHE A 92 -12.43 8.27 -7.81
C PHE A 92 -12.97 8.95 -6.56
N VAL A 93 -12.18 9.89 -6.03
CA VAL A 93 -12.60 10.80 -4.96
C VAL A 93 -12.60 12.21 -5.56
N PRO A 94 -13.77 12.84 -5.74
CA PRO A 94 -13.88 14.16 -6.37
C PRO A 94 -12.89 15.16 -5.79
N ALA A 95 -12.17 15.87 -6.67
CA ALA A 95 -11.17 16.89 -6.34
C ALA A 95 -9.96 16.45 -5.49
N HIS A 96 -9.78 15.14 -5.21
CA HIS A 96 -8.72 14.68 -4.29
C HIS A 96 -7.87 13.52 -4.82
N LYS A 97 -8.49 12.51 -5.44
CA LYS A 97 -7.78 11.33 -5.97
C LYS A 97 -8.47 10.80 -7.22
N LYS A 98 -7.68 10.48 -8.23
CA LYS A 98 -8.13 9.76 -9.43
C LYS A 98 -7.02 8.81 -9.89
N GLY A 99 -7.34 7.53 -10.03
CA GLY A 99 -6.40 6.50 -10.48
C GLY A 99 -6.94 5.08 -10.30
N GLY A 100 -6.26 4.10 -10.88
CA GLY A 100 -6.49 2.67 -10.66
C GLY A 100 -5.79 2.18 -9.39
N THR A 101 -6.35 1.19 -8.70
CA THR A 101 -5.66 0.54 -7.57
C THR A 101 -5.99 -0.94 -7.51
N ILE A 102 -4.96 -1.77 -7.35
CA ILE A 102 -5.12 -3.20 -7.04
C ILE A 102 -4.79 -3.41 -5.58
N ALA A 103 -5.79 -3.92 -4.84
CA ALA A 103 -5.76 -4.14 -3.40
C ALA A 103 -4.94 -5.37 -2.99
N TYR A 104 -4.58 -5.42 -1.71
CA TYR A 104 -3.71 -6.44 -1.14
C TYR A 104 -4.21 -7.88 -1.40
N GLU A 105 -5.49 -8.17 -1.19
CA GLU A 105 -6.02 -9.52 -1.35
C GLU A 105 -5.82 -10.08 -2.77
N THR A 106 -5.94 -9.22 -3.79
CA THR A 106 -5.69 -9.60 -5.19
C THR A 106 -4.21 -9.86 -5.45
N LEU A 107 -3.32 -9.06 -4.86
CA LEU A 107 -1.87 -9.20 -5.05
C LEU A 107 -1.33 -10.53 -4.50
N ILE A 108 -1.92 -11.09 -3.44
CA ILE A 108 -1.54 -12.41 -2.89
C ILE A 108 -1.54 -13.50 -3.96
N LYS A 109 -2.46 -13.42 -4.91
CA LYS A 109 -2.58 -14.40 -6.01
C LYS A 109 -1.87 -13.93 -7.28
N SER A 110 -2.02 -12.65 -7.62
CA SER A 110 -1.64 -12.14 -8.94
C SER A 110 -0.25 -11.51 -9.00
N ALA A 111 0.34 -11.17 -7.84
CA ALA A 111 1.66 -10.55 -7.74
C ALA A 111 2.49 -11.12 -6.57
N PRO A 112 2.82 -12.43 -6.58
CA PRO A 112 3.56 -13.06 -5.49
C PRO A 112 4.96 -12.48 -5.25
N CYS A 113 5.67 -11.96 -6.26
CA CYS A 113 6.96 -11.28 -6.07
C CYS A 113 6.79 -10.00 -5.23
N ALA A 114 5.77 -9.19 -5.51
CA ALA A 114 5.46 -7.98 -4.74
C ALA A 114 5.10 -8.31 -3.28
N VAL A 115 4.31 -9.37 -3.07
CA VAL A 115 3.90 -9.84 -1.73
C VAL A 115 5.09 -10.41 -0.97
N ALA A 116 5.97 -11.16 -1.64
CA ALA A 116 7.18 -11.71 -1.03
C ALA A 116 8.17 -10.61 -0.65
N LEU A 117 8.31 -9.54 -1.45
CA LEU A 117 9.08 -8.35 -1.07
C LEU A 117 8.51 -7.71 0.20
N TYR A 118 7.20 -7.49 0.25
CA TYR A 118 6.51 -6.87 1.40
C TYR A 118 6.70 -7.66 2.71
N HIS A 119 6.76 -8.99 2.62
CA HIS A 119 6.98 -9.88 3.78
C HIS A 119 8.44 -10.25 4.01
N SER A 120 9.37 -9.79 3.17
CA SER A 120 10.79 -10.13 3.27
C SER A 120 11.36 -9.66 4.61
N ARG A 121 12.01 -10.59 5.32
CA ARG A 121 12.74 -10.26 6.56
C ARG A 121 13.90 -9.31 6.30
N ASP A 122 14.55 -9.43 5.16
CA ASP A 122 15.67 -8.55 4.79
C ASP A 122 15.19 -7.13 4.55
N PHE A 123 14.02 -7.00 3.90
CA PHE A 123 13.41 -5.71 3.67
C PHE A 123 12.92 -5.06 4.96
N GLN A 124 12.25 -5.82 5.83
CA GLN A 124 11.87 -5.34 7.16
C GLN A 124 13.08 -4.93 8.00
N ARG A 125 14.18 -5.70 7.96
CA ARG A 125 15.43 -5.35 8.67
C ARG A 125 16.04 -4.08 8.12
N PHE A 126 16.07 -3.90 6.81
CA PHE A 126 16.54 -2.68 6.17
C PHE A 126 15.74 -1.44 6.62
N LEU A 127 14.40 -1.51 6.52
CA LEU A 127 13.53 -0.40 6.93
C LEU A 127 13.64 -0.12 8.44
N SER A 128 13.70 -1.17 9.26
CA SER A 128 13.89 -1.06 10.70
C SER A 128 15.23 -0.40 11.05
N GLY A 129 16.30 -0.75 10.34
CA GLY A 129 17.63 -0.16 10.52
C GLY A 129 17.67 1.33 10.19
N ILE A 130 16.90 1.77 9.19
CA ILE A 130 16.78 3.19 8.83
C ILE A 130 16.07 3.99 9.94
N VAL A 131 15.00 3.44 10.51
CA VAL A 131 14.20 4.13 11.53
C VAL A 131 14.78 3.99 12.94
N GLY A 132 15.57 2.94 13.19
CA GLY A 132 16.05 2.58 14.53
C GLY A 132 15.02 1.85 15.39
N GLU A 133 13.88 1.44 14.81
CA GLU A 133 12.80 0.72 15.48
C GLU A 133 12.37 -0.48 14.65
N LYS A 134 11.87 -1.54 15.32
CA LYS A 134 11.34 -2.70 14.61
C LYS A 134 10.07 -2.32 13.85
N LEU A 135 10.08 -2.53 12.54
CA LEU A 135 8.92 -2.36 11.67
C LEU A 135 8.37 -3.72 11.24
N VAL A 136 7.06 -3.83 11.21
CA VAL A 136 6.34 -5.01 10.72
C VAL A 136 5.30 -4.59 9.67
N PRO A 137 4.99 -5.48 8.70
CA PRO A 137 3.90 -5.27 7.76
C PRO A 137 2.59 -4.94 8.50
N THR A 138 1.83 -3.98 7.99
CA THR A 138 0.49 -3.70 8.50
C THR A 138 -0.47 -4.84 8.16
N PRO A 139 -1.58 -4.98 8.91
CA PRO A 139 -2.45 -6.15 8.81
C PRO A 139 -3.11 -6.34 7.44
N LEU A 140 -3.25 -7.61 7.04
CA LEU A 140 -3.96 -8.04 5.83
C LEU A 140 -5.41 -7.53 5.72
N ASN A 141 -6.06 -7.24 6.84
CA ASN A 141 -7.42 -6.70 6.86
C ASN A 141 -7.49 -5.17 6.64
N ASP A 142 -6.37 -4.55 6.29
CA ASP A 142 -6.27 -3.22 5.70
C ASP A 142 -5.82 -3.41 4.25
N GLN A 143 -6.73 -3.14 3.31
CA GLN A 143 -6.46 -3.36 1.88
C GLN A 143 -5.45 -2.37 1.30
N SER A 144 -5.20 -1.26 2.00
CA SER A 144 -4.16 -0.30 1.64
C SER A 144 -2.77 -0.67 2.15
N SER A 145 -2.64 -1.73 2.96
CA SER A 145 -1.36 -2.22 3.48
C SER A 145 -0.34 -2.52 2.38
N LEU A 146 -0.81 -3.15 1.31
CA LEU A 146 -0.04 -3.44 0.10
C LEU A 146 -0.95 -3.21 -1.10
N SER A 147 -0.56 -2.31 -2.01
CA SER A 147 -1.35 -2.02 -3.20
C SER A 147 -0.48 -1.60 -4.37
N VAL A 148 -1.00 -1.77 -5.60
CA VAL A 148 -0.39 -1.19 -6.80
C VAL A 148 -1.27 -0.04 -7.27
N LEU A 149 -0.67 1.14 -7.40
CA LEU A 149 -1.32 2.36 -7.87
C LEU A 149 -1.04 2.57 -9.36
N PHE A 150 -2.09 2.75 -10.17
CA PHE A 150 -2.00 3.02 -11.60
C PHE A 150 -2.46 4.45 -11.90
N TYR A 151 -1.57 5.24 -12.49
CA TYR A 151 -1.87 6.56 -13.05
C TYR A 151 -1.62 6.47 -14.56
N GLU A 152 -2.70 6.45 -15.33
CA GLU A 152 -2.62 6.17 -16.78
C GLU A 152 -3.68 6.92 -17.59
N ARG A 153 -4.58 7.67 -16.94
CA ARG A 153 -5.47 8.62 -17.60
C ARG A 153 -5.05 10.05 -17.27
N PRO A 154 -5.15 10.98 -18.24
CA PRO A 154 -4.91 12.39 -17.97
C PRO A 154 -5.69 12.87 -16.75
N GLY A 155 -4.98 13.63 -15.91
CA GLY A 155 -5.55 14.13 -14.68
C GLY A 155 -5.55 13.14 -13.51
N ASP A 156 -5.09 11.89 -13.67
CA ASP A 156 -4.88 10.99 -12.52
C ASP A 156 -3.82 11.62 -11.58
N HIS A 157 -4.15 11.75 -10.29
CA HIS A 157 -3.35 12.45 -9.28
C HIS A 157 -3.76 12.07 -7.86
N ILE A 158 -2.97 12.54 -6.88
CA ILE A 158 -3.38 12.60 -5.47
C ILE A 158 -2.95 13.93 -4.89
N GLY A 159 -3.90 14.67 -4.32
CA GLY A 159 -3.67 15.98 -3.72
C GLY A 159 -2.78 15.93 -2.48
N TRP A 160 -2.54 17.08 -1.85
CA TRP A 160 -1.82 17.15 -0.58
C TRP A 160 -2.57 16.37 0.50
N HIS A 161 -1.89 15.41 1.12
CA HIS A 161 -2.46 14.58 2.18
C HIS A 161 -1.38 14.03 3.11
N TYR A 162 -1.84 13.55 4.26
CA TYR A 162 -1.11 12.61 5.11
C TYR A 162 -1.73 11.22 4.94
N ASP A 163 -0.93 10.19 5.13
CA ASP A 163 -1.47 8.85 5.26
C ASP A 163 -2.22 8.72 6.58
N HIS A 164 -3.33 7.99 6.54
CA HIS A 164 -4.12 7.73 7.73
C HIS A 164 -3.44 6.65 8.57
N ASP A 165 -3.13 6.99 9.81
CA ASP A 165 -2.63 6.04 10.80
C ASP A 165 -3.81 5.40 11.55
N TYR A 166 -3.97 4.09 11.37
CA TYR A 166 -4.98 3.29 12.08
C TYR A 166 -4.40 2.51 13.26
N TYR A 167 -3.13 2.71 13.57
CA TYR A 167 -2.34 1.88 14.44
C TYR A 167 -1.92 2.63 15.71
N ARG A 168 -1.53 1.89 16.75
CA ARG A 168 -1.02 2.49 18.00
C ARG A 168 0.43 2.95 17.86
N GLY A 169 1.20 2.27 17.00
CA GLY A 169 2.58 2.60 16.73
C GLY A 169 2.72 3.75 15.73
N ARG A 170 3.96 3.94 15.26
CA ARG A 170 4.27 4.85 14.15
C ARG A 170 3.92 4.17 12.83
N HIS A 171 3.29 4.89 11.91
CA HIS A 171 2.94 4.40 10.57
C HIS A 171 3.86 4.95 9.49
N PHE A 172 4.34 4.06 8.62
CA PHE A 172 5.26 4.39 7.54
C PHE A 172 4.78 3.86 6.20
N THR A 173 5.15 4.59 5.15
CA THR A 173 4.82 4.27 3.77
C THR A 173 6.10 4.12 2.98
N VAL A 174 6.17 3.05 2.20
CA VAL A 174 7.24 2.75 1.27
C VAL A 174 6.64 2.67 -0.13
N LEU A 175 7.11 3.53 -1.01
CA LEU A 175 6.73 3.57 -2.41
C LEU A 175 7.90 3.07 -3.24
N LEU A 176 7.67 2.08 -4.10
CA LEU A 176 8.64 1.66 -5.12
C LEU A 176 8.07 2.00 -6.50
N ALA A 177 8.78 2.86 -7.23
CA ALA A 177 8.41 3.23 -8.60
C ALA A 177 8.67 2.04 -9.54
N ILE A 178 7.59 1.46 -10.08
CA ILE A 178 7.65 0.32 -10.99
C ILE A 178 7.76 0.79 -12.44
N GLU A 179 6.91 1.75 -12.82
CA GLU A 179 6.96 2.43 -14.10
C GLU A 179 6.79 3.93 -13.89
N ASN A 180 7.52 4.73 -14.67
CA ASN A 180 7.29 6.16 -14.78
C ASN A 180 7.74 6.60 -16.17
N ARG A 181 6.77 6.77 -17.07
CA ARG A 181 6.99 7.08 -18.49
C ARG A 181 6.18 8.31 -18.89
N GLY A 182 6.79 9.19 -19.68
CA GLY A 182 6.14 10.33 -20.30
C GLY A 182 7.02 10.96 -21.37
N ARG A 183 6.83 12.27 -21.56
CA ARG A 183 7.52 13.05 -22.61
C ARG A 183 8.47 14.11 -22.05
N ALA A 184 8.64 14.17 -20.72
CA ALA A 184 9.62 15.05 -20.11
C ALA A 184 11.05 14.53 -20.34
N GLU A 185 12.03 15.29 -19.86
CA GLU A 185 13.44 14.91 -19.93
C GLU A 185 13.68 13.52 -19.32
N GLY A 186 14.50 12.70 -19.99
CA GLY A 186 14.72 11.30 -19.60
C GLY A 186 13.55 10.35 -19.86
N GLY A 187 12.51 10.79 -20.58
CA GLY A 187 11.35 9.96 -20.92
C GLY A 187 10.40 9.70 -19.74
N LEU A 188 10.49 10.51 -18.68
CA LEU A 188 9.66 10.41 -17.49
C LEU A 188 8.34 11.17 -17.64
N SER A 189 7.35 10.85 -16.81
CA SER A 189 6.14 11.66 -16.67
C SER A 189 6.48 13.04 -16.12
N ALA A 190 5.81 14.08 -16.62
CA ALA A 190 5.86 15.43 -16.08
C ALA A 190 5.25 15.52 -14.66
N ALA A 191 4.43 14.54 -14.26
CA ALA A 191 3.93 14.45 -12.90
C ALA A 191 5.10 14.29 -11.91
N THR A 192 4.97 14.93 -10.77
CA THR A 192 6.03 14.98 -9.75
C THR A 192 5.43 14.63 -8.39
N LEU A 193 6.09 13.71 -7.69
CA LEU A 193 5.84 13.46 -6.27
C LEU A 193 6.50 14.60 -5.48
N PHE A 194 5.75 15.24 -4.59
CA PHE A 194 6.27 16.25 -3.69
C PHE A 194 6.06 15.84 -2.24
N ALA A 195 7.01 16.21 -1.39
CA ALA A 195 6.87 16.17 0.06
C ALA A 195 7.15 17.56 0.65
N ARG A 196 6.48 17.92 1.75
CA ARG A 196 6.79 19.13 2.49
C ARG A 196 7.87 18.86 3.52
N ILE A 197 9.06 19.38 3.28
CA ILE A 197 10.25 19.17 4.12
C ILE A 197 10.74 20.55 4.59
N GLY A 198 10.82 20.76 5.91
CA GLY A 198 11.22 22.06 6.47
C GLY A 198 10.33 23.22 6.02
N GLY A 199 9.05 22.96 5.73
CA GLY A 199 8.10 23.95 5.22
C GLY A 199 8.12 24.17 3.71
N GLN A 200 9.09 23.60 2.98
CA GLN A 200 9.22 23.77 1.53
C GLN A 200 8.68 22.56 0.75
N GLU A 201 8.08 22.82 -0.41
CA GLU A 201 7.69 21.77 -1.35
C GLU A 201 8.94 21.22 -2.06
N THR A 202 9.35 20.01 -1.69
CA THR A 202 10.54 19.34 -2.24
C THR A 202 10.09 18.28 -3.25
N PRO A 203 10.52 18.36 -4.52
CA PRO A 203 10.25 17.31 -5.49
C PRO A 203 11.06 16.06 -5.15
N LEU A 204 10.43 14.90 -5.27
CA LEU A 204 11.05 13.59 -5.07
C LEU A 204 11.11 12.89 -6.43
N PRO A 205 12.31 12.72 -7.02
CA PRO A 205 12.46 11.94 -8.24
C PRO A 205 11.96 10.51 -8.05
N THR A 206 11.16 10.03 -9.00
CA THR A 206 10.59 8.67 -8.98
C THR A 206 10.86 7.98 -10.32
N ALA A 207 12.12 7.97 -10.78
CA ALA A 207 12.50 7.11 -11.90
C ALA A 207 12.22 5.64 -11.54
N PRO A 208 12.01 4.74 -12.51
CA PRO A 208 11.85 3.31 -12.22
C PRO A 208 12.95 2.79 -11.29
N ASN A 209 12.59 1.87 -10.39
CA ASN A 209 13.46 1.31 -9.36
C ASN A 209 13.91 2.30 -8.26
N THR A 210 13.18 3.41 -8.09
CA THR A 210 13.38 4.33 -6.95
C THR A 210 12.46 3.96 -5.80
N LEU A 211 13.04 3.74 -4.62
CA LEU A 211 12.34 3.56 -3.36
C LEU A 211 12.26 4.89 -2.61
N VAL A 212 11.05 5.29 -2.22
CA VAL A 212 10.79 6.43 -1.35
C VAL A 212 10.16 5.91 -0.06
N PHE A 213 10.79 6.17 1.08
CA PHE A 213 10.34 5.68 2.39
C PHE A 213 10.17 6.82 3.35
N PHE A 214 9.00 6.93 4.00
CA PHE A 214 8.67 8.05 4.85
C PHE A 214 7.63 7.72 5.93
N GLU A 215 7.54 8.55 6.95
CA GLU A 215 6.50 8.45 7.98
C GLU A 215 5.20 9.12 7.48
N GLY A 216 4.32 8.33 6.87
CA GLY A 216 3.17 8.83 6.11
C GLY A 216 2.20 9.70 6.91
N ALA A 217 2.08 9.45 8.21
CA ALA A 217 1.24 10.25 9.11
C ALA A 217 1.84 11.62 9.49
N LYS A 218 3.11 11.88 9.12
CA LYS A 218 3.88 13.07 9.50
C LYS A 218 4.46 13.83 8.31
N VAL A 219 4.58 13.20 7.16
CA VAL A 219 5.08 13.83 5.93
C VAL A 219 3.92 14.16 5.02
N LEU A 220 3.61 15.46 4.89
CA LEU A 220 2.61 15.94 3.93
C LEU A 220 3.16 15.74 2.52
N HIS A 221 2.40 15.07 1.65
CA HIS A 221 2.85 14.72 0.31
C HIS A 221 1.72 14.77 -0.73
N LYS A 222 2.08 14.89 -2.01
CA LYS A 222 1.15 14.88 -3.17
C LYS A 222 1.84 14.33 -4.42
N VAL A 223 1.05 13.91 -5.40
CA VAL A 223 1.54 13.70 -6.78
C VAL A 223 0.75 14.60 -7.72
N THR A 224 1.43 15.41 -8.52
CA THR A 224 0.75 16.26 -9.51
C THR A 224 0.10 15.44 -10.62
N PRO A 225 -0.90 15.99 -11.33
CA PRO A 225 -1.59 15.26 -12.37
C PRO A 225 -0.70 14.82 -13.53
N ILE A 226 -0.92 13.60 -14.03
CA ILE A 226 -0.27 13.10 -15.24
C ILE A 226 -0.92 13.69 -16.50
N ALA A 227 -0.12 13.84 -17.55
CA ALA A 227 -0.55 14.31 -18.86
C ALA A 227 -0.99 13.16 -19.79
N GLU A 228 -1.52 13.51 -20.97
CA GLU A 228 -1.92 12.56 -22.00
C GLU A 228 -0.75 11.69 -22.48
N GLY A 229 -0.98 10.38 -22.58
CA GLY A 229 0.03 9.40 -22.99
C GLY A 229 1.12 9.08 -21.95
N GLU A 230 1.01 9.62 -20.74
CA GLU A 230 1.89 9.28 -19.61
C GLU A 230 1.38 8.08 -18.82
N ARG A 231 2.30 7.36 -18.17
CA ARG A 231 1.98 6.22 -17.30
C ARG A 231 2.89 6.18 -16.10
N ARG A 232 2.32 6.04 -14.91
CA ARG A 232 3.05 5.78 -13.67
C ARG A 232 2.42 4.60 -12.94
N VAL A 233 3.26 3.68 -12.50
CA VAL A 233 2.85 2.52 -11.70
C VAL A 233 3.72 2.48 -10.46
N VAL A 234 3.10 2.45 -9.28
CA VAL A 234 3.79 2.50 -7.98
C VAL A 234 3.31 1.36 -7.11
N LEU A 235 4.25 0.57 -6.58
CA LEU A 235 3.97 -0.37 -5.51
C LEU A 235 4.00 0.40 -4.18
N SER A 236 2.88 0.42 -3.47
CA SER A 236 2.70 1.06 -2.17
C SER A 236 2.63 0.02 -1.08
N MET A 237 3.46 0.16 -0.06
CA MET A 237 3.60 -0.75 1.07
C MET A 237 3.58 0.07 2.36
N THR A 238 2.88 -0.40 3.39
CA THR A 238 2.88 0.26 4.69
C THR A 238 3.36 -0.65 5.82
N TYR A 239 4.03 -0.04 6.80
CA TYR A 239 4.61 -0.72 7.95
C TYR A 239 4.29 0.06 9.21
N ALA A 240 4.25 -0.63 10.35
CA ALA A 240 4.08 0.01 11.64
C ALA A 240 5.03 -0.55 12.70
N THR A 241 5.29 0.22 13.75
CA THR A 241 6.01 -0.28 14.95
C THR A 241 5.10 -1.09 15.87
N ASP A 242 3.78 -0.85 15.82
CA ASP A 242 2.75 -1.60 16.54
C ASP A 242 1.43 -1.55 15.76
N THR A 243 1.02 -2.70 15.21
CA THR A 243 -0.16 -2.84 14.33
C THR A 243 -1.48 -3.01 15.08
N ARG A 244 -1.48 -2.94 16.41
CA ARG A 244 -2.74 -2.95 17.18
C ARG A 244 -3.52 -1.68 16.86
N SER A 245 -4.84 -1.81 16.66
CA SER A 245 -5.76 -0.69 16.48
C SER A 245 -6.82 -0.66 17.57
N THR A 246 -7.41 0.50 17.81
CA THR A 246 -8.63 0.59 18.64
C THR A 246 -9.84 0.20 17.82
N ILE A 247 -10.94 -0.20 18.48
CA ILE A 247 -12.19 -0.57 17.80
C ILE A 247 -12.71 0.58 16.92
N ALA A 248 -12.62 1.83 17.40
CA ALA A 248 -13.03 3.01 16.63
C ALA A 248 -12.18 3.21 15.36
N LEU A 249 -10.85 3.07 15.47
CA LEU A 249 -9.95 3.15 14.32
C LEU A 249 -10.21 2.01 13.32
N ALA A 250 -10.51 0.80 13.81
CA ALA A 250 -10.84 -0.33 12.96
C ALA A 250 -12.14 -0.11 12.16
N VAL A 251 -13.15 0.53 12.76
CA VAL A 251 -14.40 0.89 12.06
C VAL A 251 -14.15 2.00 11.04
N ALA A 252 -13.43 3.06 11.41
CA ALA A 252 -13.08 4.15 10.49
C ALA A 252 -12.29 3.62 9.27
N ARG A 253 -11.36 2.68 9.50
CA ARG A 253 -10.61 2.01 8.43
C ARG A 253 -11.50 1.23 7.48
N ARG A 254 -12.46 0.43 7.98
CA ARG A 254 -13.40 -0.32 7.12
C ARG A 254 -14.24 0.59 6.23
N LEU A 255 -14.68 1.72 6.77
CA LEU A 255 -15.41 2.74 5.99
C LEU A 255 -14.53 3.34 4.90
N LYS A 256 -13.27 3.67 5.21
CA LYS A 256 -12.29 4.13 4.22
C LYS A 256 -12.09 3.06 3.13
N ASP A 257 -11.74 1.84 3.50
CA ASP A 257 -11.45 0.78 2.52
C ASP A 257 -12.64 0.55 1.58
N THR A 258 -13.87 0.64 2.11
CA THR A 258 -15.10 0.60 1.29
C THR A 258 -15.19 1.73 0.28
N ALA A 259 -14.80 2.95 0.66
CA ALA A 259 -14.83 4.09 -0.24
C ALA A 259 -13.76 4.01 -1.35
N PHE A 260 -12.60 3.42 -1.05
CA PHE A 260 -11.47 3.33 -1.99
C PHE A 260 -11.49 2.07 -2.86
N PHE A 261 -11.92 0.93 -2.32
CA PHE A 261 -11.89 -0.39 -2.96
C PHE A 261 -13.31 -0.97 -3.21
N GLY A 262 -14.35 -0.18 -2.96
CA GLY A 262 -15.75 -0.56 -3.21
C GLY A 262 -16.40 -1.42 -2.12
N VAL A 263 -17.69 -1.72 -2.30
CA VAL A 263 -18.59 -2.38 -1.32
C VAL A 263 -18.09 -3.76 -0.88
N ARG A 264 -17.24 -4.43 -1.68
CA ARG A 264 -16.59 -5.70 -1.30
C ARG A 264 -15.70 -5.56 -0.07
N ALA A 265 -15.20 -4.36 0.22
CA ALA A 265 -14.36 -4.08 1.38
C ALA A 265 -15.14 -3.89 2.71
N LEU A 266 -16.47 -3.86 2.71
CA LEU A 266 -17.27 -3.90 3.96
C LEU A 266 -17.15 -5.24 4.69
N TRP A 267 -16.87 -6.30 3.93
CA TRP A 267 -16.83 -7.69 4.40
C TRP A 267 -15.39 -8.23 4.56
N THR A 268 -14.37 -7.39 4.32
CA THR A 268 -12.97 -7.52 4.78
C THR A 268 -12.82 -6.80 6.12
#